data_AF-A0A2X1PRB5-F1
#
_entry.id   AF-A0A2X1PRB5-F1
#
_cell.length_a   1.000
_cell.length_b   1.000
_cell.length_c   1.000
_cell.angle_alpha   90.00
_cell.angle_beta   90.00
_cell.angle_gamma   90.00
#
_symmetry.space_group_name_H-M   'P 1'
#
loop_
_entity.id
_entity.type
_entity.pdbx_description
1 polymer ?
#
loop_
_entity_poly.entity_id
_entity_poly.type
_entity_poly.pdbx_seq_one_letter_code
_entity_poly.pdbx_strand_id
1 'polypeptide(L)' 'MVNSQCNIMHTGGLINKSNRSSVGEFAAQFLRQISVDIAFISTSSWNLKGLTTPDEQKIPVKKSYYPI' A
#
# COMPACT_ATOMS: atom_id res chain seq x y z
N MET A 1 -13.84 22.69 11.99
CA MET A 1 -13.09 21.64 11.26
C MET A 1 -12.84 20.55 12.29
N VAL A 2 -13.40 19.34 12.10
CA VAL A 2 -13.20 18.23 13.04
C VAL A 2 -12.06 17.40 12.48
N ASN A 3 -10.91 17.44 13.14
CA ASN A 3 -9.77 16.62 12.75
C ASN A 3 -9.88 15.25 13.43
N SER A 4 -9.45 14.19 12.74
CA SER A 4 -9.26 12.87 13.35
C SER A 4 -8.17 12.98 14.42
N GLN A 5 -8.36 12.30 15.56
CA GLN A 5 -7.35 12.18 16.61
C GLN A 5 -6.45 10.94 16.43
N CYS A 6 -6.36 10.39 15.22
CA CYS A 6 -5.56 9.20 14.98
C CYS A 6 -4.06 9.50 14.95
N ASN A 7 -3.26 8.54 15.42
CA ASN A 7 -1.83 8.52 15.15
C ASN A 7 -1.60 8.12 13.70
N ILE A 8 -0.83 8.92 12.98
CA ILE A 8 -0.56 8.72 11.55
C ILE A 8 0.88 8.28 11.38
N MET A 9 1.07 7.09 10.80
CA MET A 9 2.37 6.64 10.31
C MET A 9 2.34 6.63 8.78
N HIS A 10 3.41 7.16 8.19
CA HIS A 10 3.64 7.08 6.75
C HIS A 10 4.87 6.20 6.51
N THR A 11 4.74 5.21 5.62
CA THR A 11 5.80 4.20 5.38
C THR A 11 7.11 4.82 4.87
N GLY A 12 7.04 6.01 4.24
CA GLY A 12 8.19 6.63 3.58
C GLY A 12 8.63 5.86 2.32
N GLY A 13 9.91 6.00 1.95
CA GLY A 13 10.48 5.40 0.75
C GLY A 13 10.26 6.25 -0.51
N LEU A 14 10.03 5.59 -1.65
CA LEU A 14 9.76 6.26 -2.91
C LEU A 14 8.31 6.74 -2.97
N ILE A 15 8.12 8.01 -3.37
CA ILE A 15 6.79 8.59 -3.56
C ILE A 15 6.47 8.66 -5.05
N ASN A 16 5.38 7.99 -5.45
CA ASN A 16 4.82 8.18 -6.78
C ASN A 16 4.15 9.56 -6.83
N LYS A 17 4.72 10.49 -7.60
CA LYS A 17 4.27 11.89 -7.65
C LYS A 17 2.86 12.06 -8.21
N SER A 18 2.40 11.15 -9.06
CA SER A 18 1.08 11.26 -9.73
C SER A 18 -0.08 11.16 -8.74
N ASN A 19 0.06 10.31 -7.72
CA ASN A 19 -1.00 10.00 -6.76
C ASN A 19 -0.54 10.13 -5.30
N ARG A 20 0.70 10.56 -5.07
CA ARG A 20 1.34 10.79 -3.76
C ARG A 20 1.35 9.54 -2.87
N SER A 21 1.32 8.34 -3.45
CA SER A 21 1.43 7.09 -2.70
C SER A 21 2.89 6.68 -2.51
N SER A 22 3.21 6.08 -1.35
CA SER A 22 4.45 5.33 -1.17
C SER A 22 4.45 4.04 -1.99
N VAL A 23 5.57 3.77 -2.64
CA VAL A 23 5.74 2.65 -3.57
C VAL A 23 7.10 1.97 -3.36
N GLY A 24 7.30 0.82 -3.98
CA GLY A 24 8.56 0.08 -3.96
C GLY A 24 8.78 -0.78 -2.72
N GLU A 25 9.96 -1.39 -2.66
CA GLU A 25 10.29 -2.44 -1.67
C GLU A 25 10.42 -1.90 -0.24
N PHE A 26 10.90 -0.66 -0.06
CA PHE A 26 11.02 -0.07 1.27
C PHE A 26 9.65 0.06 1.96
N ALA A 27 8.66 0.57 1.23
CA ALA A 27 7.29 0.65 1.74
C ALA A 27 6.72 -0.75 2.01
N ALA A 28 6.98 -1.72 1.14
CA ALA A 28 6.56 -3.11 1.33
C ALA A 28 7.18 -3.75 2.59
N GLN A 29 8.48 -3.53 2.85
CA GLN A 29 9.16 -4.05 4.03
C GLN A 29 8.56 -3.49 5.32
N PHE A 30 8.30 -2.18 5.38
CA PHE A 30 7.61 -1.58 6.53
C PHE A 30 6.27 -2.27 6.80
N LEU A 31 5.46 -2.50 5.77
CA LEU A 31 4.14 -3.13 5.90
C LEU A 31 4.23 -4.58 6.37
N ARG A 32 5.28 -5.32 6.00
CA ARG A 32 5.54 -6.68 6.51
C ARG A 32 5.97 -6.72 7.99
N GLN A 33 6.38 -5.59 8.58
CA GLN A 33 6.79 -5.50 9.99
C GLN A 33 5.66 -5.11 10.94
N ILE A 34 4.46 -4.82 10.43
CA ILE A 34 3.30 -4.44 11.23
C ILE A 34 2.19 -5.49 11.08
N SER A 35 1.44 -5.71 12.17
CA SER A 35 0.19 -6.46 12.11
C SER A 35 -0.94 -5.49 11.77
N VAL A 36 -1.74 -5.84 10.77
CA VAL A 36 -2.85 -5.00 10.28
C VAL A 36 -4.15 -5.77 10.41
N ASP A 37 -5.05 -5.27 11.25
CA ASP A 37 -6.40 -5.86 11.42
C ASP A 37 -7.31 -5.54 10.22
N ILE A 38 -7.22 -4.32 9.70
CA ILE A 38 -8.08 -3.82 8.61
C ILE A 38 -7.21 -3.03 7.62
N ALA A 39 -7.29 -3.41 6.34
CA ALA A 39 -6.59 -2.73 5.26
C ALA A 39 -7.57 -2.29 4.16
N PHE A 40 -7.44 -1.04 3.72
CA PHE A 40 -8.12 -0.53 2.52
C PHE A 40 -7.11 -0.45 1.39
N ILE A 41 -7.29 -1.26 0.35
CA ILE A 41 -6.32 -1.37 -0.76
C ILE A 41 -6.96 -0.89 -2.05
N SER A 42 -6.43 0.18 -2.63
CA SER A 42 -6.78 0.60 -3.99
C SER A 42 -6.07 -0.27 -5.03
N THR A 43 -6.79 -0.78 -6.04
CA THR A 43 -6.26 -1.62 -7.13
C THR A 43 -6.98 -1.34 -8.45
N SER A 44 -6.31 -1.58 -9.58
CA SER A 44 -6.91 -1.43 -10.92
C SER A 44 -7.94 -2.51 -11.23
N SER A 45 -7.72 -3.74 -10.76
CA SER A 45 -8.69 -4.83 -10.83
C SER A 45 -8.31 -5.95 -9.87
N TRP A 46 -9.26 -6.83 -9.56
CA TRP A 46 -9.04 -7.98 -8.69
C TRP A 46 -9.92 -9.16 -9.10
N ASN A 47 -9.55 -10.36 -8.69
CA ASN A 47 -10.37 -11.57 -8.77
C ASN A 47 -10.02 -12.52 -7.61
N LEU A 48 -10.58 -13.73 -7.63
CA LEU A 48 -10.32 -14.75 -6.60
C LEU A 48 -8.85 -15.17 -6.47
N LYS A 49 -7.99 -14.84 -7.45
CA LYS A 49 -6.56 -15.16 -7.44
C LYS A 49 -5.70 -14.03 -6.88
N GLY A 50 -6.19 -12.79 -6.84
CA GLY A 50 -5.36 -11.68 -6.39
C GLY A 50 -5.78 -10.30 -6.88
N LEU A 51 -4.89 -9.35 -6.61
CA LEU A 51 -4.98 -7.95 -7.02
C LEU A 51 -4.05 -7.69 -8.21
N THR A 52 -4.50 -6.95 -9.22
CA THR A 52 -3.61 -6.55 -10.33
C THR A 52 -3.15 -5.10 -10.19
N THR A 53 -2.06 -4.77 -10.89
CA THR A 53 -1.61 -3.40 -11.10
C THR A 53 -0.82 -3.31 -12.40
N PRO A 54 -1.07 -2.30 -13.25
CA PRO A 54 -0.20 -2.01 -14.39
C PRO A 54 1.07 -1.24 -13.98
N ASP A 55 1.12 -0.74 -12.73
CA ASP A 55 2.24 0.03 -12.20
C ASP A 55 3.18 -0.90 -11.41
N GLU A 56 4.35 -1.15 -11.99
CA GLU A 56 5.41 -2.00 -11.40
C GLU A 56 5.85 -1.54 -10.02
N GLN A 57 5.86 -0.22 -9.77
CA GLN A 57 6.29 0.32 -8.48
C GLN A 57 5.32 -0.04 -7.36
N LYS A 58 4.05 -0.36 -7.69
CA LYS A 58 3.03 -0.77 -6.72
C LYS A 58 3.03 -2.26 -6.44
N ILE A 59 3.72 -3.07 -7.26
CA ILE A 59 3.77 -4.53 -7.10
C ILE A 59 4.31 -4.93 -5.70
N PRO A 60 5.47 -4.41 -5.23
CA PRO A 60 5.99 -4.79 -3.91
C PRO A 60 5.01 -4.55 -2.76
N VAL A 61 4.38 -3.36 -2.75
CA VAL A 61 3.44 -2.93 -1.71
C VAL A 61 2.21 -3.82 -1.72
N LYS A 62 1.63 -4.12 -2.88
CA LYS A 62 0.43 -4.96 -2.99
C LYS A 62 0.70 -6.40 -2.52
N LYS A 63 1.87 -6.97 -2.87
CA LYS A 63 2.30 -8.30 -2.38
C LYS A 63 2.46 -8.39 -0.87
N SER A 64 2.60 -7.26 -0.15
CA SER A 64 2.69 -7.28 1.31
C SER A 64 1.38 -7.66 2.01
N TYR A 65 0.24 -7.50 1.32
CA TYR A 65 -1.08 -7.77 1.87
C TYR A 65 -1.83 -8.92 1.19
N TYR A 66 -1.65 -9.07 -0.13
CA TYR A 66 -2.39 -10.06 -0.90
C TYR A 66 -1.59 -10.53 -2.11
N PRO A 67 -1.78 -11.78 -2.57
CA PRO A 67 -1.24 -12.23 -3.84
C PRO A 67 -1.59 -11.28 -5.00
N ILE A 68 -0.64 -11.10 -5.93
CA ILE A 68 -0.83 -10.36 -7.20
C ILE A 68 -1.05 -11.34 -8.32
#